data_AF-Q4PK73-F1
#
_entry.id   AF-Q4PK73-F1
#
_cell.length_a   1.000
_cell.length_b   1.000
_cell.length_c   1.000
_cell.angle_alpha   90.00
_cell.angle_beta   90.00
_cell.angle_gamma   90.00
#
_symmetry.space_group_name_H-M   'P 1'
#
loop_
_entity.id
_entity.type
_entity.pdbx_description
1 polymer ?
#
loop_
_entity_poly.entity_id
_entity_poly.type
_entity_poly.pdbx_seq_one_letter_code
_entity_poly.pdbx_strand_id
1 'polypeptide(L)'
;MLNAFLKSKKISFDKVYSSSSVRTEITCSVGLEGIHDFEKVTFLDDLYHASAEHLEDFLQRKSSEESVLVVGHNPGLSDVVSHLTHRDIYLRTCDLISLKSKENDFKLLCDLLWSWSPKKGFIEN
;
A
#
# COMPACT_ATOMS: atom_id res chain seq x y z
N MET A 1 -14.18 -1.33 9.46
CA MET A 1 -14.15 -1.28 7.99
C MET A 1 -13.01 -0.34 7.57
N LEU A 2 -12.32 -0.60 6.45
CA LEU A 2 -11.14 0.16 6.01
C LEU A 2 -11.43 1.66 5.86
N ASN A 3 -12.50 2.01 5.13
CA ASN A 3 -12.88 3.40 4.89
C ASN A 3 -13.12 4.17 6.21
N ALA A 4 -13.85 3.57 7.14
CA ALA A 4 -14.10 4.17 8.45
C ALA A 4 -12.80 4.40 9.24
N PHE A 5 -11.85 3.44 9.17
CA PHE A 5 -10.55 3.61 9.80
C PHE A 5 -9.77 4.79 9.19
N LEU A 6 -9.64 4.83 7.86
CA LEU A 6 -8.93 5.89 7.15
C LEU A 6 -9.53 7.27 7.45
N LYS A 7 -10.86 7.42 7.40
CA LYS A 7 -11.57 8.66 7.78
C LYS A 7 -11.31 9.06 9.23
N SER A 8 -11.40 8.10 10.16
CA SER A 8 -11.20 8.38 11.59
C SER A 8 -9.78 8.86 11.91
N LYS A 9 -8.78 8.37 11.17
CA LYS A 9 -7.38 8.76 11.30
C LYS A 9 -6.99 9.93 10.40
N LYS A 10 -7.92 10.45 9.59
CA LYS A 10 -7.68 11.51 8.59
C LYS A 10 -6.51 11.16 7.66
N ILE A 11 -6.42 9.89 7.27
CA ILE A 11 -5.40 9.42 6.33
C ILE A 11 -5.83 9.79 4.90
N SER A 12 -4.91 10.37 4.15
CA SER A 12 -5.06 10.75 2.74
C SER A 12 -3.83 10.31 1.96
N PHE A 13 -3.97 10.22 0.63
CA PHE A 13 -2.89 9.82 -0.28
C PHE A 13 -2.80 10.80 -1.44
N ASP A 14 -1.59 11.18 -1.81
CA ASP A 14 -1.32 12.02 -2.98
C ASP A 14 -1.55 11.23 -4.27
N LYS A 15 -1.16 9.96 -4.28
CA LYS A 15 -1.36 9.06 -5.41
C LYS A 15 -1.85 7.69 -4.95
N VAL A 16 -2.74 7.11 -5.76
CA VAL A 16 -3.23 5.73 -5.57
C VAL A 16 -2.98 4.95 -6.85
N TYR A 17 -2.26 3.84 -6.71
CA TYR A 17 -2.05 2.88 -7.79
C TYR A 17 -2.66 1.55 -7.39
N SER A 18 -3.37 0.92 -8.34
CA SER A 18 -4.08 -0.32 -8.08
C SER A 18 -3.86 -1.29 -9.23
N SER A 19 -3.79 -2.58 -8.93
CA SER A 19 -3.97 -3.60 -9.97
C SER A 19 -5.31 -3.37 -10.67
N SER A 20 -5.36 -3.61 -11.98
CA SER A 20 -6.58 -3.52 -12.80
C SER A 20 -7.61 -4.62 -12.55
N SER A 21 -7.38 -5.53 -11.59
CA SER A 21 -8.33 -6.60 -11.29
C SER A 21 -9.63 -6.05 -10.68
N VAL A 22 -10.77 -6.68 -10.98
CA VAL A 22 -12.08 -6.30 -10.41
C VAL A 22 -12.05 -6.27 -8.87
N ARG A 23 -11.31 -7.17 -8.22
CA ARG A 23 -11.24 -7.21 -6.74
C ARG A 23 -10.52 -5.98 -6.16
N THR A 24 -9.45 -5.52 -6.81
CA THR A 24 -8.69 -4.35 -6.37
C THR A 24 -9.41 -3.05 -6.73
N GLU A 25 -10.12 -3.02 -7.86
CA GLU A 25 -11.03 -1.93 -8.22
C GLU A 25 -12.14 -1.73 -7.18
N ILE A 26 -12.84 -2.80 -6.78
CA ILE A 26 -13.86 -2.76 -5.72
C ILE A 26 -13.24 -2.33 -4.38
N THR A 27 -12.02 -2.76 -4.08
CA THR A 27 -11.30 -2.33 -2.86
C THR A 27 -11.05 -0.83 -2.88
N CYS A 28 -10.64 -0.27 -4.01
CA CYS A 28 -10.45 1.17 -4.18
C CYS A 28 -11.78 1.93 -4.06
N SER A 29 -12.83 1.49 -4.77
CA SER A 29 -14.10 2.21 -4.82
C SER A 29 -14.76 2.32 -3.44
N VAL A 30 -14.80 1.22 -2.67
CA VAL A 30 -15.42 1.20 -1.33
C VAL A 30 -14.45 1.66 -0.25
N GLY A 31 -13.18 1.27 -0.34
CA GLY A 31 -12.17 1.59 0.68
C GLY A 31 -11.83 3.07 0.74
N LEU A 32 -11.86 3.76 -0.40
CA LEU A 32 -11.40 5.14 -0.54
C LEU A 32 -12.53 6.15 -0.75
N GLU A 33 -13.79 5.73 -0.71
CA GLU A 33 -14.96 6.60 -0.86
C GLU A 33 -14.90 7.82 0.07
N GLY A 34 -14.87 9.02 -0.50
CA GLY A 34 -14.77 10.29 0.24
C GLY A 34 -13.40 10.57 0.86
N ILE A 35 -12.36 9.83 0.44
CA ILE A 35 -10.96 9.98 0.88
C ILE A 35 -10.06 10.29 -0.32
N HIS A 36 -10.24 9.57 -1.42
CA HIS A 36 -9.56 9.79 -2.68
C HIS A 36 -10.58 9.76 -3.83
N ASP A 37 -10.34 10.58 -4.84
CA ASP A 37 -11.18 10.62 -6.05
C ASP A 37 -10.94 9.34 -6.85
N PHE A 38 -11.98 8.53 -7.05
CA PHE A 38 -11.86 7.23 -7.70
C PHE A 38 -11.34 7.36 -9.14
N GLU A 39 -11.72 8.43 -9.85
CA GLU A 39 -11.26 8.70 -11.22
C GLU A 39 -9.78 9.06 -11.30
N LYS A 40 -9.14 9.37 -10.16
CA LYS A 40 -7.69 9.64 -10.06
C LYS A 40 -6.87 8.40 -9.69
N VAL A 41 -7.52 7.27 -9.42
CA VAL A 41 -6.82 6.00 -9.21
C VAL A 41 -6.19 5.57 -10.53
N THR A 42 -4.88 5.32 -10.51
CA THR A 42 -4.18 4.78 -11.68
C THR A 42 -4.20 3.26 -11.62
N PHE A 43 -4.95 2.64 -12.52
CA PHE A 43 -5.01 1.18 -12.66
C PHE A 43 -3.91 0.69 -13.58
N LEU A 44 -3.16 -0.31 -13.13
CA LEU A 44 -2.02 -0.87 -13.85
C LEU A 44 -2.10 -2.40 -13.89
N ASP A 45 -1.98 -2.97 -15.09
CA ASP A 45 -1.99 -4.43 -15.29
C ASP A 45 -0.75 -5.09 -14.68
N ASP A 46 0.40 -4.41 -14.69
CA ASP A 46 1.67 -4.93 -14.16
C ASP A 46 1.66 -5.11 -12.63
N LEU A 47 0.73 -4.46 -11.92
CA LEU A 47 0.47 -4.69 -10.49
C LEU A 47 -0.32 -5.98 -10.21
N TYR A 48 -0.88 -6.63 -11.24
CA TYR A 48 -1.53 -7.93 -11.09
C TYR A 48 -0.48 -9.04 -10.92
N HIS A 49 -0.41 -9.63 -9.72
CA HIS A 49 0.64 -10.61 -9.35
C HIS A 49 2.08 -10.09 -9.54
N ALA A 50 2.30 -8.78 -9.36
CA ALA A 50 3.66 -8.22 -9.36
C ALA A 50 4.58 -8.93 -8.35
N SER A 51 5.84 -9.13 -8.75
CA SER A 51 6.89 -9.60 -7.84
C SER A 51 7.30 -8.51 -6.85
N ALA A 52 7.99 -8.89 -5.77
CA ALA A 52 8.56 -7.92 -4.84
C ALA A 52 9.55 -6.97 -5.52
N GLU A 53 10.39 -7.49 -6.42
CA GLU A 53 11.35 -6.71 -7.21
C GLU A 53 10.64 -5.66 -8.07
N HIS A 54 9.59 -6.05 -8.80
CA HIS A 54 8.81 -5.11 -9.61
C HIS A 54 8.16 -4.02 -8.75
N LEU A 55 7.62 -4.39 -7.58
CA LEU A 55 7.02 -3.42 -6.65
C LEU A 55 8.06 -2.48 -6.04
N GLU A 56 9.26 -2.96 -5.71
CA GLU A 56 10.36 -2.14 -5.24
C GLU A 56 10.81 -1.14 -6.32
N ASP A 57 11.07 -1.60 -7.54
CA ASP A 57 11.42 -0.75 -8.69
C ASP A 57 10.33 0.28 -8.99
N PHE A 58 9.06 -0.11 -8.84
CA PHE A 58 7.93 0.79 -8.98
C PHE A 58 7.95 1.88 -7.90
N LEU A 59 8.18 1.54 -6.64
CA LEU A 59 8.20 2.48 -5.51
C LEU A 59 9.43 3.39 -5.54
N GLN A 60 10.60 2.89 -5.94
CA GLN A 60 11.84 3.67 -6.08
C GLN A 60 11.73 4.80 -7.11
N ARG A 61 10.86 4.63 -8.12
CA ARG A 61 10.61 5.65 -9.15
C ARG A 61 9.64 6.76 -8.71
N LYS A 62 9.17 6.76 -7.46
CA LYS A 62 8.23 7.77 -6.93
C LYS A 62 8.99 8.85 -6.17
N SER A 63 8.38 10.04 -6.10
CA SER A 63 8.94 11.15 -5.33
C SER A 63 8.91 10.81 -3.84
N SER A 64 10.00 11.10 -3.13
CA SER A 64 10.10 10.90 -1.68
C SER A 64 9.16 11.79 -0.87
N GLU A 65 8.62 12.85 -1.49
CA GLU A 65 7.68 13.78 -0.85
C GLU A 65 6.21 13.33 -0.96
N GLU A 66 5.90 12.30 -1.76
CA GLU A 66 4.54 11.87 -2.02
C GLU A 66 4.11 10.69 -1.11
N SER A 67 2.91 10.79 -0.54
CA SER A 67 2.22 9.66 0.07
C SER A 67 1.55 8.80 -1.00
N VAL A 68 2.04 7.57 -1.18
CA VAL A 68 1.57 6.65 -2.23
C VAL A 68 0.85 5.45 -1.61
N LEU A 69 -0.37 5.18 -2.06
CA LEU A 69 -1.07 3.92 -1.79
C LEU A 69 -0.90 2.96 -2.96
N VAL A 70 -0.51 1.71 -2.67
CA VAL A 70 -0.50 0.60 -3.63
C VAL A 70 -1.53 -0.45 -3.21
N VAL A 71 -2.44 -0.80 -4.10
CA VAL A 71 -3.44 -1.86 -3.91
C VAL A 71 -3.14 -3.00 -4.88
N GLY A 72 -2.82 -4.18 -4.34
CA GLY A 72 -2.32 -5.29 -5.14
C GLY A 72 -2.62 -6.66 -4.53
N HIS A 73 -1.76 -7.64 -4.85
CA HIS A 73 -1.99 -9.05 -4.54
C HIS A 73 -0.81 -9.67 -3.78
N ASN A 74 -1.09 -10.71 -3.02
CA ASN A 74 -0.07 -11.59 -2.50
C ASN A 74 0.36 -12.63 -3.56
N PRO A 75 1.59 -13.19 -3.45
CA PRO A 75 2.56 -12.96 -2.36
C PRO A 75 3.33 -11.63 -2.48
N GLY A 76 3.35 -10.99 -3.66
CA GLY A 76 4.17 -9.81 -3.95
C GLY A 76 4.12 -8.69 -2.91
N LEU A 77 2.92 -8.32 -2.41
CA LEU A 77 2.80 -7.31 -1.35
C LEU A 77 3.45 -7.73 -0.03
N SER A 78 3.28 -8.99 0.39
CA SER A 78 3.91 -9.50 1.62
C SER A 78 5.43 -9.58 1.46
N ASP A 79 5.88 -10.02 0.28
CA ASP A 79 7.29 -10.17 -0.03
C ASP A 79 7.99 -8.80 -0.08
N VAL A 80 7.43 -7.80 -0.76
CA VAL A 80 8.04 -6.46 -0.83
C VAL A 80 8.06 -5.78 0.53
N VAL A 81 7.00 -5.87 1.31
CA VAL A 81 6.95 -5.27 2.66
C VAL A 81 7.99 -5.93 3.58
N SER A 82 8.10 -7.25 3.51
CA SER A 82 9.10 -8.00 4.28
C SER A 82 10.52 -7.62 3.86
N HIS A 83 10.75 -7.50 2.55
CA HIS A 83 12.01 -7.09 1.97
C HIS A 83 12.45 -5.69 2.43
N LEU A 84 11.56 -4.70 2.28
CA LEU A 84 11.85 -3.30 2.58
C LEU A 84 11.99 -3.01 4.08
N THR A 85 11.40 -3.83 4.95
CA THR A 85 11.44 -3.61 6.41
C THR A 85 12.37 -4.55 7.15
N HIS A 86 12.93 -5.57 6.47
CA HIS A 86 13.68 -6.68 7.09
C HIS A 86 12.91 -7.38 8.22
N ARG A 87 11.61 -7.57 8.02
CA ARG A 87 10.72 -8.27 8.96
C ARG A 87 9.94 -9.34 8.21
N ASP A 88 9.57 -10.42 8.87
CA ASP A 88 8.67 -11.42 8.30
C ASP A 88 7.22 -10.94 8.45
N ILE A 89 6.66 -10.34 7.38
CA ILE A 89 5.33 -9.73 7.37
C ILE A 89 4.46 -10.41 6.33
N TYR A 90 3.45 -11.12 6.80
CA TYR A 90 2.39 -11.67 5.97
C TYR A 90 1.13 -10.79 6.04
N LEU A 91 0.72 -10.24 4.89
CA LEU A 91 -0.51 -9.46 4.77
C LEU A 91 -1.69 -10.39 4.44
N ARG A 92 -2.83 -10.18 5.08
CA ARG A 92 -4.09 -10.82 4.68
C ARG A 92 -4.88 -9.88 3.77
N THR A 93 -5.99 -10.39 3.24
CA THR A 93 -6.91 -9.57 2.44
C THR A 93 -7.36 -8.34 3.24
N CYS A 94 -7.23 -7.17 2.61
CA CYS A 94 -7.57 -5.87 3.20
C CYS A 94 -6.72 -5.50 4.44
N ASP A 95 -5.57 -6.13 4.66
CA ASP A 95 -4.56 -5.58 5.56
C ASP A 95 -3.94 -4.33 4.91
N LEU A 96 -3.70 -3.29 5.70
CA LEU A 96 -3.06 -2.05 5.30
C LEU A 96 -1.82 -1.82 6.17
N ILE A 97 -0.71 -1.43 5.56
CA ILE A 97 0.52 -1.13 6.25
C ILE A 97 1.05 0.23 5.81
N SER A 98 1.63 0.98 6.75
CA SER A 98 2.26 2.26 6.47
C SER A 98 3.75 2.17 6.69
N LEU A 99 4.48 2.57 5.66
CA LEU A 99 5.93 2.52 5.59
C LEU A 99 6.47 3.93 5.38
N LYS A 100 7.63 4.21 5.97
CA LYS A 100 8.39 5.44 5.72
C LYS A 100 9.73 5.08 5.11
N SER A 101 10.02 5.59 3.93
CA SER A 101 11.34 5.45 3.29
C SER A 101 12.41 6.11 4.15
N LYS A 102 13.56 5.45 4.25
CA LYS A 102 14.79 6.01 4.80
C LYS A 102 15.60 6.63 3.67
N GLU A 103 16.26 7.74 3.96
CA GLU A 103 17.29 8.26 3.06
C GLU A 103 18.42 7.22 2.96
N ASN A 104 18.60 6.68 1.75
CA ASN A 104 19.67 5.74 1.44
C ASN A 104 19.96 5.82 -0.07
N ASP A 105 21.24 6.00 -0.40
CA ASP A 105 21.70 6.26 -1.77
C ASP A 105 21.56 5.07 -2.73
N PHE A 106 21.37 3.84 -2.22
CA PHE A 106 21.49 2.64 -3.06
C PHE A 106 20.32 1.65 -2.96
N LYS A 107 19.48 1.74 -1.93
CA LYS A 107 18.39 0.78 -1.74
C LYS A 107 17.21 1.39 -1.00
N LEU A 108 16.00 1.08 -1.43
CA LEU A 108 14.81 1.44 -0.69
C LEU A 108 14.74 0.62 0.60
N LEU A 109 14.87 1.30 1.73
CA LEU A 109 14.70 0.73 3.05
C LEU A 109 13.59 1.51 3.76
N CYS A 110 12.72 0.81 4.48
CA CYS A 110 11.55 1.41 5.11
C CYS A 110 11.45 1.08 6.59
N ASP A 111 10.98 2.04 7.39
CA ASP A 111 10.44 1.80 8.72
C ASP A 111 8.96 1.46 8.65
N LEU A 112 8.54 0.45 9.41
CA LEU A 112 7.13 0.19 9.68
C LEU A 112 6.62 1.20 10.71
N LEU A 113 5.68 2.06 10.30
CA LEU A 113 5.05 3.02 11.21
C LEU A 113 3.86 2.42 11.94
N TRP A 114 2.97 1.78 11.19
CA TRP A 114 1.75 1.17 11.74
C TRP A 114 1.15 0.18 10.76
N SER A 115 0.26 -0.66 11.28
CA SER A 115 -0.57 -1.56 10.48
C SER A 115 -2.03 -1.48 10.91
N TRP A 116 -2.92 -1.80 9.99
CA TRP A 116 -4.33 -1.98 10.24
C TRP A 116 -4.82 -3.26 9.58
N SER A 117 -5.70 -3.99 10.26
CA SER A 117 -6.43 -5.10 9.64
C SER A 117 -7.87 -5.17 10.11
N PRO A 118 -8.78 -5.76 9.31
CA PRO A 118 -10.16 -5.97 9.72
C PRO A 118 -10.29 -6.76 11.04
N LYS A 119 -9.37 -7.71 11.28
CA LYS A 119 -9.41 -8.61 12.45
C LYS A 119 -8.72 -8.05 13.69
N LYS A 120 -7.61 -7.32 13.53
CA LYS A 120 -6.78 -6.85 14.67
C LYS A 120 -6.96 -5.36 14.97
N GLY A 121 -7.60 -4.59 14.09
CA GLY A 121 -7.66 -3.13 14.22
C GLY A 121 -6.31 -2.48 13.95
N PHE A 122 -6.13 -1.28 14.49
CA PHE A 122 -4.93 -0.45 14.34
C PHE A 122 -3.85 -0.86 15.35
N ILE A 123 -2.60 -0.97 14.89
CA ILE A 123 -1.42 -1.26 15.69
C ILE A 123 -0.31 -0.29 15.28
N GLU A 124 0.18 0.48 16.25
CA GLU A 124 1.34 1.37 16.09
C GLU A 124 2.64 0.60 16.39
N ASN A 125 3.73 0.97 15.73
CA ASN A 125 5.03 0.27 15.81
C ASN A 125 6.19 1.20 16.22
#